data_AF-A0A2D9H8D1-F1
#
_entry.id   AF-A0A2D9H8D1-F1
#
_cell.length_a   1.000
_cell.length_b   1.000
_cell.length_c   1.000
_cell.angle_alpha   90.00
_cell.angle_beta   90.00
_cell.angle_gamma   90.00
#
_symmetry.space_group_name_H-M   'P 1'
#
loop_
_entity.id
_entity.type
_entity.pdbx_description
1 polymer ?
#
loop_
_entity_poly.entity_id
_entity_poly.type
_entity_poly.pdbx_seq_one_letter_code
_entity_poly.pdbx_strand_id
1 'polypeptide(L)'
;MESTATKLDDGKESIESALSECQGYVDELVQEGFKTEKASGKFQEGYEDLTSGLKEAIEGVSEMAQALRDMANAIRDLDDQLAGG
;
A
#
# COMPACT_ATOMS: atom_id res chain seq x y z
N MET A 1 -16.21 10.40 -4.91
CA MET A 1 -15.91 9.02 -4.45
C MET A 1 -14.96 8.33 -5.41
N GLU A 2 -15.32 8.18 -6.69
CA GLU A 2 -14.45 7.54 -7.70
C GLU A 2 -13.07 8.20 -7.84
N SER A 3 -13.01 9.54 -7.98
CA SER A 3 -11.72 10.27 -8.00
C SER A 3 -10.90 10.12 -6.72
N THR A 4 -11.55 9.97 -5.55
CA THR A 4 -10.85 9.73 -4.30
C THR A 4 -10.29 8.32 -4.25
N ALA A 5 -11.06 7.31 -4.69
CA ALA A 5 -10.59 5.93 -4.81
C ALA A 5 -9.38 5.82 -5.75
N THR A 6 -9.41 6.51 -6.90
CA THR A 6 -8.24 6.59 -7.81
C THR A 6 -7.02 7.16 -7.12
N LYS A 7 -7.15 8.28 -6.39
CA LYS A 7 -6.02 8.87 -5.66
C LYS A 7 -5.46 7.95 -4.58
N LEU A 8 -6.30 7.12 -3.97
CA LEU A 8 -5.85 6.11 -3.00
C LEU A 8 -5.04 5.01 -3.69
N ASP A 9 -5.47 4.53 -4.86
CA ASP A 9 -4.70 3.56 -5.65
C ASP A 9 -3.35 4.14 -6.13
N ASP A 10 -3.35 5.37 -6.62
CA ASP A 10 -2.10 6.06 -7.04
C ASP A 10 -1.12 6.18 -5.86
N GLY A 11 -1.65 6.49 -4.66
CA GLY A 11 -0.88 6.56 -3.43
C GLY A 11 -0.31 5.21 -3.02
N LYS A 12 -1.10 4.14 -3.15
CA LYS A 12 -0.65 2.75 -2.93
C LYS A 12 0.51 2.39 -3.86
N GLU A 13 0.38 2.61 -5.18
CA GLU A 13 1.45 2.29 -6.14
C GLU A 13 2.74 3.04 -5.81
N SER A 14 2.61 4.30 -5.38
CA SER A 14 3.76 5.10 -4.96
C SER A 14 4.47 4.50 -3.74
N ILE A 15 3.71 3.98 -2.76
CA ILE A 15 4.27 3.31 -1.58
C ILE A 15 4.93 1.97 -1.98
N GLU A 16 4.30 1.19 -2.85
CA GLU A 16 4.85 -0.09 -3.34
C GLU A 16 6.18 0.11 -4.09
N SER A 17 6.27 1.16 -4.92
CA SER A 17 7.51 1.51 -5.61
C SER A 17 8.61 1.93 -4.63
N ALA A 18 8.30 2.84 -3.71
CA ALA A 18 9.25 3.31 -2.71
C ALA A 18 9.74 2.17 -1.80
N LEU A 19 8.86 1.25 -1.43
CA LEU A 19 9.23 0.05 -0.68
C LEU A 19 10.20 -0.80 -1.49
N SER A 20 9.88 -1.10 -2.76
CA SER A 20 10.72 -1.88 -3.68
C SER A 20 12.13 -1.31 -3.82
N GLU A 21 12.26 0.02 -3.94
CA GLU A 21 13.54 0.71 -3.98
C GLU A 21 14.33 0.56 -2.67
N CYS A 22 13.67 0.75 -1.52
CA CYS A 22 14.28 0.50 -0.23
C CYS A 22 14.78 -0.94 -0.08
N GLN A 23 14.05 -1.92 -0.63
CA GLN A 23 14.49 -3.32 -0.65
C GLN A 23 15.82 -3.49 -1.37
N GLY A 24 15.95 -2.87 -2.56
CA GLY A 24 17.18 -2.91 -3.34
C GLY A 24 18.38 -2.35 -2.58
N TYR A 25 18.22 -1.21 -1.89
CA TYR A 25 19.31 -0.61 -1.11
C TYR A 25 19.74 -1.49 0.07
N VAL A 26 18.78 -2.14 0.74
CA VAL A 26 19.07 -3.07 1.83
C VAL A 26 19.81 -4.30 1.33
N ASP A 27 19.36 -4.88 0.22
CA ASP A 27 20.00 -6.04 -0.40
C ASP A 27 21.44 -5.75 -0.82
N GLU A 28 21.69 -4.57 -1.42
CA GLU A 28 23.04 -4.13 -1.80
C GLU A 28 23.96 -4.01 -0.58
N LEU A 29 23.50 -3.35 0.49
CA LEU A 29 24.24 -3.21 1.74
C LEU A 29 24.61 -4.56 2.37
N VAL A 30 23.66 -5.51 2.38
CA VAL A 30 23.90 -6.86 2.90
C VAL A 30 24.91 -7.62 2.03
N GLN A 31 24.84 -7.47 0.70
CA GLN A 31 25.76 -8.10 -0.25
C GLN A 31 27.18 -7.52 -0.17
N GLU A 32 27.33 -6.21 -0.02
CA GLU A 32 28.63 -5.51 0.03
C GLU A 32 29.43 -5.76 1.33
N GLY A 33 28.88 -6.54 2.26
CA GLY A 33 29.64 -7.03 3.42
C GLY A 33 29.34 -6.30 4.72
N PHE A 34 28.13 -5.79 4.89
CA PHE A 34 27.58 -5.38 6.19
C PHE A 34 27.39 -6.63 7.09
N LYS A 35 28.50 -7.25 7.51
CA LYS A 35 28.57 -8.52 8.25
C LYS A 35 29.23 -8.37 9.63
N THR A 36 28.98 -7.26 10.32
CA THR A 36 29.11 -7.32 11.77
C THR A 36 27.81 -7.94 12.29
N GLU A 37 27.85 -9.23 12.68
CA GLU A 37 26.69 -10.10 12.95
C GLU A 37 25.55 -9.45 13.78
N LYS A 38 25.87 -8.50 14.67
CA LYS A 38 24.88 -7.78 15.48
C LYS A 38 24.16 -6.64 14.77
N ALA A 39 24.85 -5.91 13.90
CA ALA A 39 24.26 -4.77 13.19
C ALA A 39 23.38 -5.26 12.03
N SER A 40 23.79 -6.33 11.35
CA SER A 40 23.02 -6.95 10.27
C SER A 40 21.69 -7.54 10.75
N GLY A 41 21.66 -8.20 11.91
CA GLY A 41 20.45 -8.83 12.45
C GLY A 41 19.35 -7.83 12.80
N LYS A 42 19.67 -6.76 13.55
CA LYS A 42 18.69 -5.72 13.90
C LYS A 42 18.19 -4.94 12.69
N PHE A 43 19.07 -4.72 11.71
CA PHE A 43 18.72 -4.03 10.48
C PHE A 43 17.74 -4.87 9.66
N GLN A 44 18.00 -6.18 9.54
CA GLN A 44 17.10 -7.12 8.86
C GLN A 44 15.73 -7.18 9.55
N GLU A 45 15.69 -7.30 10.88
CA GLU A 45 14.44 -7.34 11.65
C GLU A 45 13.61 -6.07 11.44
N GLY A 46 14.20 -4.88 11.61
CA GLY A 46 13.48 -3.62 11.40
C GLY A 46 13.01 -3.42 9.96
N TYR A 47 13.73 -4.00 9.00
CA TYR A 47 13.35 -3.98 7.60
C TYR A 47 12.20 -4.94 7.27
N GLU A 48 12.18 -6.14 7.86
CA GLU A 48 11.05 -7.08 7.79
C GLU A 48 9.79 -6.48 8.42
N ASP A 49 9.92 -5.81 9.56
CA ASP A 49 8.84 -5.08 10.24
C ASP A 49 8.29 -3.94 9.37
N LEU A 50 9.18 -3.10 8.83
CA LEU A 50 8.79 -2.01 7.93
C LEU A 50 8.05 -2.54 6.70
N THR A 51 8.60 -3.58 6.07
CA THR A 51 8.00 -4.21 4.88
C THR A 51 6.60 -4.75 5.19
N SER A 52 6.44 -5.41 6.33
CA SER A 52 5.15 -5.98 6.75
C SER A 52 4.13 -4.87 7.07
N GLY A 53 4.51 -3.87 7.86
CA GLY A 53 3.62 -2.75 8.20
C GLY A 53 3.20 -1.92 6.99
N LEU A 54 4.08 -1.75 6.00
CA LEU A 54 3.72 -1.08 4.75
C LEU A 54 2.78 -1.91 3.89
N LYS A 55 2.94 -3.24 3.84
CA LYS A 55 1.98 -4.13 3.15
C LYS A 55 0.60 -4.05 3.79
N GLU A 56 0.51 -4.09 5.11
CA GLU A 56 -0.76 -3.92 5.83
C GLU A 56 -1.39 -2.56 5.53
N ALA A 57 -0.59 -1.49 5.50
CA ALA A 57 -1.08 -0.16 5.14
C ALA A 57 -1.61 -0.10 3.69
N ILE A 58 -0.90 -0.72 2.75
CA ILE A 58 -1.31 -0.85 1.34
C ILE A 58 -2.64 -1.59 1.22
N GLU A 59 -2.80 -2.69 1.94
CA GLU A 59 -4.06 -3.44 1.99
C GLU A 59 -5.20 -2.58 2.51
N GLY A 60 -5.01 -1.86 3.62
CA GLY A 60 -6.01 -0.94 4.16
C GLY A 60 -6.41 0.18 3.19
N VAL A 61 -5.44 0.74 2.45
CA VAL A 61 -5.72 1.74 1.39
C VAL A 61 -6.56 1.13 0.26
N SER A 62 -6.24 -0.10 -0.14
CA SER A 62 -6.98 -0.83 -1.18
C SER A 62 -8.44 -1.10 -0.75
N GLU A 63 -8.66 -1.51 0.49
CA GLU A 63 -10.01 -1.72 1.04
C GLU A 63 -10.82 -0.43 1.07
N MET A 64 -10.21 0.70 1.47
CA MET A 64 -10.87 2.00 1.46
C MET A 64 -11.25 2.44 0.04
N ALA A 65 -10.35 2.25 -0.93
CA ALA A 65 -10.65 2.55 -2.33
C ALA A 65 -11.82 1.72 -2.85
N GLN A 66 -11.88 0.43 -2.51
CA GLN A 66 -13.00 -0.45 -2.86
C GLN A 66 -14.31 0.01 -2.21
N ALA A 67 -14.31 0.29 -0.90
CA ALA A 67 -15.51 0.75 -0.19
C ALA A 67 -16.08 2.05 -0.79
N LEU A 68 -15.22 2.97 -1.22
CA LEU A 68 -15.62 4.20 -1.92
C LEU A 68 -16.28 3.92 -3.27
N ARG A 69 -15.80 2.92 -4.02
CA ARG A 69 -16.39 2.49 -5.29
C ARG A 69 -17.75 1.85 -5.09
N ASP A 70 -17.87 0.95 -4.11
CA ASP A 70 -19.11 0.27 -3.78
C ASP A 70 -20.19 1.27 -3.36
N MET A 71 -19.82 2.26 -2.54
CA MET A 71 -20.72 3.34 -2.14
C MET A 71 -21.16 4.19 -3.34
N ALA A 72 -20.25 4.52 -4.25
CA ALA A 72 -20.59 5.27 -5.46
C ALA A 72 -21.57 4.51 -6.38
N ASN A 73 -21.47 3.18 -6.43
CA ASN A 73 -22.39 2.34 -7.20
C ASN A 73 -23.75 2.27 -6.53
N ALA A 74 -23.81 2.05 -5.21
CA ALA A 74 -25.06 2.01 -4.46
C ALA A 74 -25.87 3.31 -4.57
N ILE A 75 -25.18 4.47 -4.57
CA ILE A 75 -25.83 5.77 -4.78
C ILE A 75 -26.41 5.88 -6.19
N ARG A 76 -25.66 5.49 -7.23
CA ARG A 76 -26.13 5.49 -8.62
C ARG A 76 -27.37 4.60 -8.80
N ASP A 77 -27.34 3.40 -8.25
CA ASP A 77 -28.46 2.46 -8.33
C ASP A 77 -29.72 2.99 -7.61
N LEU A 78 -29.54 3.71 -6.49
CA LEU A 78 -30.64 4.36 -5.79
C LEU A 78 -31.22 5.52 -6.60
N ASP A 79 -30.37 6.36 -7.18
CA ASP A 79 -30.79 7.49 -8.02
C ASP A 79 -31.57 7.03 -9.25
N ASP A 80 -31.12 5.97 -9.93
CA ASP A 80 -31.82 5.39 -11.09
C ASP A 80 -33.21 4.84 -10.73
N GLN A 81 -33.34 4.21 -9.56
CA GLN A 81 -34.63 3.75 -9.04
C GLN A 81 -35.58 4.91 -8.73
N LEU A 82 -35.07 6.00 -8.17
CA LEU A 82 -35.86 7.20 -7.85
C LEU A 82 -36.24 8.01 -9.09
N ALA A 83 -35.40 8.01 -10.13
CA ALA A 83 -35.65 8.72 -11.39
C ALA A 83 -36.60 7.94 -12.32
N GLY A 84 -36.66 6.61 -12.19
CA GLY A 84 -37.51 5.73 -12.99
C GLY A 84 -38.90 5.44 -12.39
N GLY A 85 -39.17 5.89 -11.16
CA GLY A 85 -40.46 5.76 -10.47
C GLY A 85 -41.28 7.04 -10.47
#